data_AF-A0A536XKT9-F1
#
_entry.id   AF-A0A536XKT9-F1
#
_cell.length_a   1.000
_cell.length_b   1.000
_cell.length_c   1.000
_cell.angle_alpha   90.00
_cell.angle_beta   90.00
_cell.angle_gamma   90.00
#
_symmetry.space_group_name_H-M   'P 1'
#
loop_
_entity.id
_entity.type
_entity.pdbx_description
1 polymer ?
#
loop_
_entity_poly.entity_id
_entity_poly.type
_entity_poly.pdbx_seq_one_letter_code
_entity_poly.pdbx_strand_id
1 'polypeptide(L)'
;MASGGGSTRTEPSLLSSGTIIREAVGGTKHERRIATANCIAGVERMARYDPAIVIHPDALDADPWLLNTQSGIVNLRDGSRRSHDPAALMTRITAAAPVDAEGEDLWSGFLADITQGDTELSAYLQRLAGYCATGVTTEDILPYLFGVGSNGKSSFAEALTAALGDYALVLPRK
;
A
#
# COMPACT_ATOMS: atom_id res chain seq x y z
N MET A 1 -23.27 41.20 -25.71
CA MET A 1 -24.02 40.60 -24.59
C MET A 1 -23.34 39.29 -24.22
N ALA A 2 -22.82 39.26 -23.00
CA ALA A 2 -22.34 38.15 -22.16
C ALA A 2 -21.66 36.92 -22.81
N SER A 3 -20.33 36.92 -22.72
CA SER A 3 -19.47 35.72 -22.62
C SER A 3 -19.63 35.07 -21.24
N GLY A 4 -20.05 33.80 -21.18
CA GLY A 4 -20.14 33.00 -19.96
C GLY A 4 -18.79 32.37 -19.60
N GLY A 5 -18.33 32.62 -18.36
CA GLY A 5 -17.02 32.24 -17.85
C GLY A 5 -16.88 30.74 -17.54
N GLY A 6 -15.83 30.14 -18.10
CA GLY A 6 -15.27 28.87 -17.63
C GLY A 6 -14.41 29.10 -16.40
N SER A 7 -14.92 28.69 -15.24
CA SER A 7 -14.18 28.65 -13.98
C SER A 7 -13.15 27.54 -14.01
N THR A 8 -11.92 27.83 -14.47
CA THR A 8 -10.77 26.94 -14.30
C THR A 8 -10.34 26.97 -12.84
N ARG A 9 -10.70 25.92 -12.08
CA ARG A 9 -10.06 25.62 -10.78
C ARG A 9 -8.57 25.44 -11.05
N THR A 10 -7.77 26.42 -10.65
CA THR A 10 -6.32 26.36 -10.68
C THR A 10 -5.89 25.37 -9.59
N GLU A 11 -5.32 24.22 -9.99
CA GLU A 11 -4.65 23.32 -9.05
C GLU A 11 -3.49 24.07 -8.38
N PRO A 12 -3.33 24.00 -7.05
CA PRO A 12 -2.20 24.61 -6.39
C PRO A 12 -0.96 23.79 -6.73
N SER A 13 -0.16 24.29 -7.67
CA SER A 13 1.17 23.77 -7.92
C SER A 13 1.94 23.80 -6.61
N LEU A 14 2.53 22.66 -6.22
CA LEU A 14 3.35 22.55 -5.03
C LEU A 14 4.55 23.51 -5.21
N LEU A 15 4.40 24.72 -4.68
CA LEU A 15 5.43 25.76 -4.74
C LEU A 15 6.66 25.22 -4.00
N SER A 16 7.75 25.00 -4.73
CA SER A 16 9.03 24.66 -4.11
C SER A 16 9.35 25.74 -3.06
N SER A 17 9.89 25.34 -1.91
CA SER A 17 10.17 26.26 -0.79
C SER A 17 11.03 27.47 -1.21
N GLY A 18 11.84 27.33 -2.26
CA GLY A 18 12.63 28.42 -2.84
C GLY A 18 11.80 29.49 -3.58
N THR A 19 10.64 29.14 -4.12
CA THR A 19 9.74 30.06 -4.83
C THR A 19 9.03 31.00 -3.85
N ILE A 20 8.52 30.46 -2.73
CA ILE A 20 7.82 31.24 -1.69
C ILE A 20 8.75 32.29 -1.07
N ILE A 21 10.01 31.92 -0.81
CA ILE A 21 11.00 32.85 -0.25
C ILE A 21 11.35 33.96 -1.24
N ARG A 22 11.51 33.64 -2.54
CA ARG A 22 11.82 34.63 -3.57
C ARG A 22 10.69 35.63 -3.78
N GLU A 23 9.45 35.17 -3.74
CA GLU A 23 8.27 36.02 -3.92
C GLU A 23 8.06 36.94 -2.71
N ALA A 24 8.25 36.42 -1.49
CA ALA A 24 8.11 37.20 -0.26
C ALA A 24 9.16 38.33 -0.10
N VAL A 25 10.33 38.24 -0.73
CA VAL A 25 11.36 39.31 -0.70
C VAL A 25 10.84 40.60 -1.35
N GLY A 26 9.99 40.50 -2.37
CA GLY A 26 9.32 41.65 -3.00
C GLY A 26 8.07 42.15 -2.26
N GLY A 27 7.64 41.41 -1.23
CA GLY A 27 6.33 41.55 -0.59
C GLY A 27 6.21 42.54 0.56
N THR A 28 5.01 42.62 1.12
CA THR A 28 4.69 43.44 2.30
C THR A 28 5.50 43.02 3.53
N LYS A 29 5.56 43.88 4.56
CA LYS A 29 6.23 43.57 5.84
C LYS A 29 5.71 42.26 6.46
N HIS A 30 4.43 41.92 6.25
CA HIS A 30 3.82 40.69 6.74
C HIS A 30 4.28 39.46 5.94
N GLU A 31 4.32 39.53 4.61
CA GLU A 31 4.81 38.46 3.74
C GLU A 31 6.27 38.11 4.03
N ARG A 32 7.12 39.13 4.20
CA ARG A 32 8.52 38.94 4.60
C ARG A 32 8.66 38.25 5.95
N ARG A 33 7.76 38.53 6.91
CA ARG A 33 7.77 37.91 8.24
C ARG A 33 7.36 36.45 8.18
N ILE A 34 6.34 36.12 7.38
CA ILE A 34 5.85 34.74 7.20
C ILE A 34 6.93 33.87 6.52
N ALA A 35 7.68 34.43 5.58
CA ALA A 35 8.77 33.74 4.89
C ALA A 35 10.07 33.59 5.71
N THR A 36 10.09 34.03 6.99
CA THR A 36 11.28 33.82 7.84
C THR A 36 11.37 32.38 8.32
N ALA A 37 12.61 31.86 8.40
CA ALA A 37 12.88 30.50 8.90
C ALA A 37 12.27 30.24 10.29
N ASN A 38 12.28 31.24 11.18
CA ASN A 38 11.68 31.14 12.51
C ASN A 38 10.15 31.01 12.45
N CYS A 39 9.49 31.75 11.56
CA CYS A 39 8.04 31.64 11.39
C CYS A 39 7.66 30.29 10.79
N ILE A 40 8.38 29.83 9.76
CA ILE A 40 8.18 28.52 9.13
C ILE A 40 8.36 27.41 10.17
N ALA A 41 9.45 27.41 10.93
CA ALA A 41 9.69 26.42 11.99
C ALA A 41 8.64 26.49 13.13
N GLY A 42 8.10 27.68 13.40
CA GLY A 42 6.99 27.86 14.34
C GLY A 42 5.70 27.21 13.84
N VAL A 43 5.33 27.47 12.59
CA VAL A 43 4.14 26.88 11.94
C VAL A 43 4.29 25.37 11.81
N GLU A 44 5.44 24.86 11.37
CA GLU A 44 5.72 23.42 11.31
C GLU A 44 5.54 22.76 12.68
N ARG A 45 6.06 23.39 13.75
CA ARG A 45 5.92 22.87 15.11
C ARG A 45 4.47 22.85 15.58
N MET A 46 3.67 23.85 15.21
CA MET A 46 2.23 23.85 15.51
C MET A 46 1.47 22.79 14.71
N ALA A 47 1.78 22.66 13.42
CA ALA A 47 1.16 21.68 12.52
C ALA A 47 1.35 20.23 13.00
N ARG A 48 2.48 19.92 13.65
CA ARG A 48 2.74 18.61 14.28
C ARG A 48 1.74 18.20 15.37
N TYR A 49 0.97 19.14 15.90
CA TYR A 49 -0.05 18.89 16.93
C TYR A 49 -1.48 19.17 16.44
N ASP A 50 -1.65 19.57 15.18
CA ASP A 50 -2.96 19.84 14.60
C ASP A 50 -3.65 18.52 14.23
N PRO A 51 -4.80 18.18 14.85
CA PRO A 51 -5.53 16.95 14.52
C PRO A 51 -5.98 16.86 13.05
N ALA A 52 -6.04 17.98 12.32
CA ALA A 52 -6.34 17.98 10.89
C ALA A 52 -5.17 17.49 10.01
N ILE A 53 -3.95 17.46 10.57
CA ILE A 53 -2.71 17.09 9.87
C ILE A 53 -2.14 15.78 10.45
N VAL A 54 -2.34 15.55 11.74
CA VAL A 54 -1.83 14.37 12.45
C VAL A 54 -2.72 13.16 12.22
N ILE A 55 -2.14 12.09 11.67
CA ILE A 55 -2.77 10.78 11.52
C ILE A 55 -2.10 9.83 12.50
N HIS A 56 -2.90 9.12 13.30
CA HIS A 56 -2.37 8.11 14.22
C HIS A 56 -1.88 6.89 13.42
N PRO A 57 -0.73 6.27 13.76
CA PRO A 57 -0.24 5.08 13.07
C PRO A 57 -1.27 3.95 12.98
N ASP A 58 -2.11 3.78 14.00
CA ASP A 58 -3.17 2.75 14.02
C ASP A 58 -4.28 2.99 12.98
N ALA A 59 -4.36 4.18 12.40
CA ALA A 59 -5.28 4.48 11.30
C ALA A 59 -4.70 4.12 9.92
N LEU A 60 -3.38 3.90 9.84
CA LEU A 60 -2.71 3.47 8.61
C LEU A 60 -2.85 1.95 8.47
N ASP A 61 -3.23 1.48 7.28
CA ASP A 61 -3.40 0.05 6.97
C ASP A 61 -4.32 -0.68 7.99
N ALA A 62 -5.35 0.01 8.49
CA ALA A 62 -6.16 -0.45 9.63
C ALA A 62 -7.14 -1.58 9.32
N ASP A 63 -7.61 -1.71 8.07
CA ASP A 63 -8.56 -2.76 7.68
C ASP A 63 -7.82 -4.01 7.17
N PRO A 64 -7.85 -5.14 7.91
CA PRO A 64 -7.13 -6.35 7.55
C PRO A 64 -7.71 -7.08 6.32
N TRP A 65 -8.89 -6.66 5.84
CA TRP A 65 -9.55 -7.26 4.67
C TRP A 65 -9.37 -6.45 3.39
N LEU A 66 -8.76 -5.26 3.48
CA LEU A 66 -8.43 -4.46 2.31
C LEU A 66 -7.00 -4.75 1.89
N LEU A 67 -6.82 -5.12 0.63
CA LEU A 67 -5.53 -5.33 0.01
C LEU A 67 -5.32 -4.27 -1.06
N ASN A 68 -4.32 -3.41 -0.86
CA ASN A 68 -3.96 -2.40 -1.86
C ASN A 68 -3.05 -3.04 -2.91
N THR A 69 -3.46 -2.99 -4.18
CA THR A 69 -2.75 -3.63 -5.29
C THR A 69 -2.44 -2.63 -6.39
N GLN A 70 -1.55 -2.97 -7.33
CA GLN A 70 -1.18 -2.06 -8.43
C GLN A 70 -2.36 -1.60 -9.31
N SER A 71 -3.49 -2.32 -9.31
CA SER A 71 -4.69 -1.98 -10.09
C SER A 71 -5.81 -1.36 -9.25
N GLY A 72 -5.61 -1.19 -7.94
CA GLY A 72 -6.62 -0.65 -7.02
C GLY A 72 -6.71 -1.43 -5.71
N ILE A 73 -7.73 -1.10 -4.91
CA ILE A 73 -7.99 -1.73 -3.62
C ILE A 73 -8.95 -2.90 -3.82
N VAL A 74 -8.57 -4.06 -3.29
CA VAL A 74 -9.35 -5.29 -3.33
C VAL A 74 -9.90 -5.56 -1.92
N ASN A 75 -11.21 -5.83 -1.83
CA ASN A 75 -11.81 -6.36 -0.61
C ASN A 75 -11.74 -7.89 -0.64
N LEU A 76 -10.99 -8.48 0.29
CA LEU A 76 -10.74 -9.92 0.35
C LEU A 76 -11.95 -10.72 0.84
N ARG A 77 -13.00 -10.08 1.37
CA ARG A 77 -14.22 -10.76 1.82
C ARG A 77 -15.13 -11.15 0.66
N ASP A 78 -15.25 -10.28 -0.33
CA ASP A 78 -16.19 -10.43 -1.45
C ASP A 78 -15.52 -10.41 -2.83
N GLY A 79 -14.22 -10.10 -2.90
CA GLY A 79 -13.47 -10.00 -4.14
C GLY A 79 -13.71 -8.71 -4.93
N SER A 80 -14.49 -7.76 -4.39
CA SER A 80 -14.78 -6.49 -5.05
C SER A 80 -13.51 -5.64 -5.18
N ARG A 81 -13.44 -4.89 -6.29
CA ARG A 81 -12.30 -4.03 -6.62
C ARG A 81 -12.77 -2.60 -6.76
N ARG A 82 -12.02 -1.66 -6.19
CA ARG A 82 -12.27 -0.22 -6.32
C ARG A 82 -10.98 0.53 -6.64
N SER A 83 -11.11 1.73 -7.22
CA SER A 83 -9.97 2.61 -7.46
C SER A 83 -9.27 2.99 -6.16
N HIS A 84 -7.99 3.37 -6.25
CA HIS A 84 -7.25 3.91 -5.12
C HIS A 84 -7.96 5.12 -4.51
N ASP A 85 -7.93 5.16 -3.19
CA ASP A 85 -8.59 6.18 -2.39
C ASP A 85 -7.63 6.65 -1.29
N PRO A 86 -7.14 7.90 -1.35
CA PRO A 86 -6.27 8.45 -0.30
C PRO A 86 -6.92 8.43 1.09
N ALA A 87 -8.26 8.47 1.17
CA ALA A 87 -8.97 8.40 2.44
C ALA A 87 -8.94 7.00 3.07
N ALA A 88 -8.53 5.97 2.31
CA ALA A 88 -8.34 4.62 2.84
C ALA A 88 -7.07 4.46 3.68
N LEU A 89 -6.18 5.46 3.68
CA LEU A 89 -4.97 5.50 4.53
C LEU A 89 -4.07 4.25 4.41
N MET A 90 -4.03 3.65 3.21
CA MET A 90 -3.21 2.49 2.93
C MET A 90 -1.81 2.93 2.51
N THR A 91 -0.79 2.47 3.23
CA THR A 91 0.61 2.83 2.95
C THR A 91 1.38 1.71 2.27
N ARG A 92 0.90 0.48 2.38
CA ARG A 92 1.50 -0.70 1.75
C ARG A 92 0.81 -1.01 0.42
N ILE A 93 1.57 -1.58 -0.52
CA ILE A 93 1.03 -2.05 -1.81
C ILE A 93 1.64 -3.41 -2.18
N THR A 94 0.84 -4.26 -2.82
CA THR A 94 1.35 -5.50 -3.43
C THR A 94 2.20 -5.19 -4.67
N ALA A 95 3.15 -6.07 -4.99
CA ALA A 95 3.93 -5.91 -6.22
C ALA A 95 3.20 -6.45 -7.46
N ALA A 96 2.12 -7.20 -7.27
CA ALA A 96 1.28 -7.73 -8.34
C ALA A 96 -0.17 -7.26 -8.22
N ALA A 97 -0.82 -7.01 -9.35
CA ALA A 97 -2.26 -6.84 -9.44
C ALA A 97 -2.95 -8.22 -9.54
N PRO A 98 -4.20 -8.36 -9.08
CA PRO A 98 -5.01 -9.54 -9.37
C PRO A 98 -5.12 -9.75 -10.89
N VAL A 99 -4.77 -10.94 -11.32
CA VAL A 99 -4.77 -11.38 -12.72
C VAL A 99 -6.11 -12.00 -13.11
N ASP A 100 -6.32 -12.11 -14.42
CA ASP A 100 -7.44 -12.82 -15.01
C ASP A 100 -7.13 -14.33 -15.09
N ALA A 101 -7.96 -15.11 -15.80
CA ALA A 101 -7.94 -16.58 -15.77
C ALA A 101 -6.57 -17.22 -16.10
N GLU A 102 -5.75 -16.61 -16.95
CA GLU A 102 -4.46 -17.16 -17.36
C GLU A 102 -3.45 -17.25 -16.21
N GLY A 103 -3.52 -16.34 -15.23
CA GLY A 103 -2.65 -16.39 -14.05
C GLY A 103 -3.11 -17.40 -13.00
N GLU A 104 -4.41 -17.72 -12.98
CA GLU A 104 -4.99 -18.76 -12.14
C GLU A 104 -4.48 -20.16 -12.55
N ASP A 105 -4.37 -20.41 -13.86
CA ASP A 105 -3.87 -21.68 -14.40
C ASP A 105 -2.40 -21.94 -14.04
N LEU A 106 -1.55 -20.91 -14.09
CA LEU A 106 -0.14 -21.03 -13.72
C LEU A 106 0.03 -21.34 -12.22
N TRP A 107 -0.70 -20.63 -11.37
CA TRP A 107 -0.62 -20.81 -9.93
C TRP A 107 -1.19 -22.15 -9.47
N SER A 108 -2.34 -22.54 -10.01
CA SER A 108 -2.96 -23.84 -9.72
C SER A 108 -2.10 -25.01 -10.20
N GLY A 109 -1.49 -24.90 -11.39
CA GLY A 109 -0.52 -25.87 -11.90
C GLY A 109 0.71 -25.99 -10.99
N PHE A 110 1.28 -24.85 -10.57
CA PHE A 110 2.40 -24.83 -9.62
C PHE A 110 2.05 -25.53 -8.30
N LEU A 111 0.86 -25.27 -7.74
CA LEU A 111 0.41 -25.96 -6.52
C LEU A 111 0.27 -27.47 -6.73
N ALA A 112 -0.30 -27.89 -7.86
CA ALA A 112 -0.40 -29.32 -8.20
C ALA A 112 0.98 -29.98 -8.32
N ASP A 113 1.96 -29.30 -8.91
CA ASP A 113 3.33 -29.79 -9.10
C ASP A 113 4.06 -29.97 -7.76
N ILE A 114 4.05 -28.97 -6.89
CA ILE A 114 4.75 -29.04 -5.59
C ILE A 114 4.09 -30.02 -4.61
N THR A 115 2.80 -30.32 -4.81
CA THR A 115 2.04 -31.28 -4.00
C THR A 115 1.93 -32.66 -4.64
N GLN A 116 2.53 -32.87 -5.82
CA GLN A 116 2.47 -34.14 -6.56
C GLN A 116 1.03 -34.65 -6.81
N GLY A 117 0.10 -33.72 -7.03
CA GLY A 117 -1.32 -34.02 -7.26
C GLY A 117 -2.14 -34.27 -6.00
N ASP A 118 -1.59 -34.06 -4.79
CA ASP A 118 -2.36 -34.07 -3.55
C ASP A 118 -3.28 -32.84 -3.48
N THR A 119 -4.56 -33.06 -3.76
CA THR A 119 -5.57 -32.02 -3.83
C THR A 119 -5.89 -31.40 -2.46
N GLU A 120 -5.76 -32.17 -1.37
CA GLU A 120 -6.00 -31.67 -0.02
C GLU A 120 -4.86 -30.74 0.42
N LEU A 121 -3.62 -31.14 0.16
CA LEU A 121 -2.45 -30.31 0.42
C LEU A 121 -2.44 -29.06 -0.47
N SER A 122 -2.80 -29.19 -1.75
CA SER A 122 -2.90 -28.05 -2.67
C SER A 122 -3.95 -27.04 -2.19
N ALA A 123 -5.15 -27.51 -1.81
CA ALA A 123 -6.19 -26.66 -1.25
C ALA A 123 -5.80 -26.04 0.10
N TYR A 124 -5.00 -26.73 0.91
CA TYR A 124 -4.43 -26.17 2.13
C TYR A 124 -3.43 -25.03 1.83
N LEU A 125 -2.49 -25.24 0.91
CA LEU A 125 -1.51 -24.21 0.52
C LEU A 125 -2.18 -22.99 -0.12
N GLN A 126 -3.24 -23.19 -0.91
CA GLN A 126 -4.06 -22.10 -1.44
C GLN A 126 -4.70 -21.28 -0.33
N ARG A 127 -5.31 -21.93 0.66
CA ARG A 127 -5.90 -21.25 1.82
C ARG A 127 -4.85 -20.51 2.63
N LEU A 128 -3.69 -21.11 2.81
CA LEU A 128 -2.57 -20.48 3.49
C LEU A 128 -2.09 -19.23 2.76
N ALA A 129 -1.94 -19.29 1.44
CA ALA A 129 -1.59 -18.15 0.60
C ALA A 129 -2.62 -17.00 0.74
N GLY A 130 -3.91 -17.33 0.72
CA GLY A 130 -4.98 -16.37 0.95
C GLY A 130 -4.96 -15.76 2.35
N TYR A 131 -4.72 -16.58 3.38
CA TYR A 131 -4.57 -16.11 4.76
C TYR A 131 -3.39 -15.13 4.90
N CYS A 132 -2.23 -15.44 4.29
CA CYS A 132 -1.07 -14.55 4.26
C CYS A 132 -1.34 -13.20 3.56
N ALA A 133 -2.31 -13.14 2.64
CA ALA A 133 -2.72 -11.90 2.00
C ALA A 133 -3.63 -11.04 2.87
N THR A 134 -4.28 -11.63 3.89
CA THR A 134 -5.07 -10.88 4.87
C THR A 134 -4.18 -10.31 5.96
N GLY A 135 -4.60 -9.20 6.56
CA GLY A 135 -4.00 -8.67 7.80
C GLY A 135 -4.52 -9.37 9.07
N VAL A 136 -5.24 -10.48 8.93
CA VAL A 136 -5.87 -11.17 10.06
C VAL A 136 -4.84 -12.09 10.72
N THR A 137 -4.68 -11.96 12.04
CA THR A 137 -3.71 -12.74 12.84
C THR A 137 -4.38 -13.71 13.82
N THR A 138 -5.67 -14.02 13.64
CA THR A 138 -6.48 -14.76 14.62
C THR A 138 -6.08 -16.22 14.81
N GLU A 139 -5.41 -16.84 13.83
CA GLU A 139 -5.13 -18.28 13.87
C GLU A 139 -3.84 -18.64 14.60
N ASP A 140 -2.99 -17.66 14.95
CA ASP A 140 -1.69 -17.89 15.63
C ASP A 140 -0.87 -19.07 15.05
N ILE A 141 -0.87 -19.22 13.72
CA ILE A 141 -0.19 -20.32 13.02
C ILE A 141 1.22 -19.96 12.54
N LEU A 142 2.15 -20.92 12.66
CA LEU A 142 3.46 -20.89 12.01
C LEU A 142 3.57 -22.08 11.04
N PRO A 143 3.30 -21.89 9.74
CA PRO A 143 3.40 -22.95 8.75
C PRO A 143 4.85 -23.42 8.60
N TYR A 144 5.08 -24.72 8.79
CA TYR A 144 6.38 -25.34 8.56
C TYR A 144 6.36 -26.17 7.29
N LEU A 145 6.96 -25.63 6.22
CA LEU A 145 7.07 -26.33 4.95
C LEU A 145 8.19 -27.37 5.04
N PHE A 146 7.84 -28.62 5.35
CA PHE A 146 8.78 -29.73 5.43
C PHE A 146 8.82 -30.56 4.15
N GLY A 147 9.99 -31.10 3.83
CA GLY A 147 10.13 -32.15 2.84
C GLY A 147 11.56 -32.27 2.35
N VAL A 148 11.89 -33.42 1.78
CA VAL A 148 13.20 -33.68 1.19
C VAL A 148 13.46 -32.66 0.05
N GLY A 149 14.72 -32.31 -0.19
CA GLY A 149 15.11 -31.13 -0.97
C GLY A 149 14.53 -31.04 -2.38
N SER A 150 14.40 -29.81 -2.90
CA SER A 150 13.96 -29.46 -4.26
C SER A 150 12.46 -29.58 -4.59
N ASN A 151 11.55 -29.63 -3.60
CA ASN A 151 10.10 -29.71 -3.84
C ASN A 151 9.40 -28.33 -3.93
N GLY A 152 10.07 -27.28 -4.41
CA GLY A 152 9.43 -25.97 -4.60
C GLY A 152 9.07 -25.17 -3.34
N LYS A 153 9.51 -25.59 -2.14
CA LYS A 153 9.24 -24.88 -0.86
C LYS A 153 9.73 -23.43 -0.86
N SER A 154 10.99 -23.23 -1.27
CA SER A 154 11.56 -21.87 -1.40
C SER A 154 10.82 -21.09 -2.47
N SER A 155 10.51 -21.72 -3.60
CA SER A 155 9.77 -21.10 -4.70
C SER A 155 8.36 -20.65 -4.29
N PHE A 156 7.66 -21.43 -3.46
CA PHE A 156 6.34 -21.04 -2.92
C PHE A 156 6.46 -19.80 -2.03
N ALA A 157 7.43 -19.80 -1.10
CA ALA A 157 7.67 -18.64 -0.23
C ALA A 157 8.11 -17.40 -1.02
N GLU A 158 8.97 -17.58 -2.02
CA GLU A 158 9.42 -16.52 -2.93
C GLU A 158 8.27 -15.96 -3.76
N ALA A 159 7.39 -16.82 -4.30
CA ALA A 159 6.22 -16.39 -5.06
C ALA A 159 5.26 -15.54 -4.22
N LEU A 160 4.96 -15.97 -2.98
CA LEU A 160 4.13 -15.19 -2.06
C LEU A 160 4.79 -13.86 -1.69
N THR A 161 6.08 -13.88 -1.35
CA THR A 161 6.81 -12.66 -1.00
C THR A 161 6.85 -11.68 -2.18
N ALA A 162 7.12 -12.19 -3.37
CA ALA A 162 7.15 -11.40 -4.59
C ALA A 162 5.77 -10.81 -4.91
N ALA A 163 4.68 -11.57 -4.76
CA ALA A 163 3.33 -11.07 -5.03
C ALA A 163 2.88 -10.03 -3.99
N LEU A 164 3.09 -10.31 -2.70
CA LEU A 164 2.63 -9.47 -1.59
C LEU A 164 3.43 -8.16 -1.42
N GLY A 165 4.64 -8.06 -1.98
CA GLY A 165 5.41 -6.81 -1.96
C GLY A 165 5.62 -6.30 -0.53
N ASP A 166 5.17 -5.07 -0.26
CA ASP A 166 5.34 -4.41 1.05
C ASP A 166 4.62 -5.11 2.20
N TYR A 167 3.67 -6.00 1.90
CA TYR A 167 2.97 -6.80 2.90
C TYR A 167 3.81 -8.00 3.37
N ALA A 168 4.91 -8.36 2.69
CA ALA A 168 5.77 -9.47 3.06
C ALA A 168 7.13 -9.00 3.59
N LEU A 169 7.62 -9.67 4.64
CA LEU A 169 8.94 -9.42 5.20
C LEU A 169 9.76 -10.72 5.18
N VAL A 170 10.92 -10.69 4.52
CA VAL A 170 11.91 -11.76 4.60
C VAL A 170 12.92 -11.41 5.68
N LEU A 171 13.00 -12.25 6.71
CA LEU A 171 14.03 -12.08 7.73
C LEU A 171 15.41 -12.41 7.13
N PRO A 172 16.39 -11.50 7.20
CA PRO A 172 17.71 -11.75 6.66
C PRO A 172 18.36 -12.91 7.41
N ARG A 173 18.97 -13.82 6.64
CA ARG A 173 19.73 -14.94 7.19
C ARG A 173 21.05 -14.40 7.76
N LYS A 174 21.25 -14.53 9.08
CA LYS A 174 22.54 -14.26 9.73
C LYS A 174 23.59 -15.27 9.33
#